data_AF-A0A9D8K6F2-F1
#
_entry.id   AF-A0A9D8K6F2-F1
#
_cell.length_a   1.000
_cell.length_b   1.000
_cell.length_c   1.000
_cell.angle_alpha   90.00
_cell.angle_beta   90.00
_cell.angle_gamma   90.00
#
_symmetry.space_group_name_H-M   'P 1'
#
loop_
_entity.id
_entity.type
_entity.pdbx_description
1 polymer ?
#
loop_
_entity_poly.entity_id
_entity_poly.type
_entity_poly.pdbx_seq_one_letter_code
_entity_poly.pdbx_strand_id
1 'polypeptide(L)' 'MDGLHVMYVLLYSPQVHGLPSKPTVPATAVAWQDIIKPVGYAAAALAVVGLGLNYIVARANVNKEAEQKGKK' A
#
# COMPACT_ATOMS: atom_id res chain seq x y z
N MET A 1 4.06 19.62 10.09
CA MET A 1 3.28 19.50 11.34
C MET A 1 3.05 20.89 11.84
N ASP A 2 1.87 21.45 11.59
CA ASP A 2 1.49 22.82 11.98
C ASP A 2 0.90 22.87 13.39
N GLY A 3 1.59 22.25 14.35
CA GLY A 3 1.18 22.20 15.74
C GLY A 3 0.16 21.10 16.07
N LEU A 4 -0.09 20.94 17.36
CA LEU A 4 -1.11 20.03 17.90
C LEU A 4 -2.42 20.79 18.08
N HIS A 5 -3.56 20.15 17.80
CA HIS A 5 -4.88 20.77 17.97
C HIS A 5 -5.27 20.99 19.45
N VAL A 6 -4.44 20.51 20.37
CA VAL A 6 -4.59 20.64 21.82
C VAL A 6 -3.26 21.10 22.40
N MET A 7 -3.26 22.13 23.22
CA MET A 7 -2.07 22.65 23.89
C MET A 7 -2.23 22.52 25.40
N TYR A 8 -1.15 22.16 26.09
CA TYR A 8 -1.09 22.07 27.54
C TYR A 8 -0.13 23.13 28.08
N VAL A 9 -0.50 23.76 29.19
CA VAL A 9 0.40 24.64 29.94
C VAL A 9 0.99 23.80 31.07
N LEU A 10 2.31 23.58 31.03
CA LEU A 10 3.02 22.77 32.01
C LEU A 10 3.84 23.68 32.94
N LEU A 11 3.78 23.40 34.24
CA LEU A 11 4.59 24.07 35.25
C LEU A 11 6.06 23.60 35.23
N TYR A 12 6.31 22.39 34.71
CA TYR A 12 7.63 21.77 34.60
C TYR A 12 7.90 21.27 33.18
N SER A 13 9.13 20.85 32.89
CA SER A 13 9.50 20.37 31.56
C SER A 13 8.67 19.14 31.15
N PRO A 14 8.42 18.93 29.84
CA PRO A 14 7.55 17.85 29.36
C PRO A 14 8.01 16.46 29.84
N GLN A 15 9.32 16.27 30.03
CA GLN A 15 9.93 14.99 30.43
C GLN A 15 9.48 14.56 31.84
N VAL A 16 9.24 15.51 32.75
CA VAL A 16 8.72 15.23 34.11
C VAL A 16 7.34 14.58 34.05
N HIS A 17 6.58 14.88 33.01
CA HIS A 17 5.24 14.35 32.76
C HIS A 17 5.25 13.16 31.78
N GLY A 18 6.42 12.63 31.42
CA GLY A 18 6.55 11.53 30.45
C GLY A 18 6.31 11.94 29.00
N LEU A 19 6.30 13.24 28.70
CA LEU A 19 6.08 13.76 27.35
C LEU A 19 7.42 13.98 26.61
N PRO A 20 7.48 13.68 25.31
CA PRO A 20 8.67 13.91 24.50
C PRO A 20 8.94 15.41 24.35
N SER A 21 10.21 15.83 24.48
CA SER A 21 10.64 17.23 24.26
C SER A 21 10.45 17.66 22.82
N LYS A 22 10.68 16.74 21.87
CA LYS A 22 10.60 17.00 20.44
C LYS A 22 9.93 15.81 19.75
N PRO A 23 8.59 15.78 19.70
CA PRO A 23 7.89 14.71 19.02
C PRO A 23 8.18 14.75 17.51
N THR A 24 8.55 13.61 16.96
CA THR A 24 8.74 13.40 15.53
C THR A 24 8.07 12.09 15.12
N VAL A 25 7.68 12.00 13.85
CA VAL A 25 7.19 10.72 13.31
C VAL A 25 8.40 9.79 13.16
N PRO A 26 8.33 8.53 13.62
CA PRO A 26 9.40 7.56 13.43
C PRO A 26 9.72 7.36 11.94
N ALA A 27 11.01 7.29 11.58
CA ALA A 27 11.43 7.13 10.19
C ALA A 27 10.88 5.85 9.54
N THR A 28 10.70 4.78 10.31
CA THR A 28 10.08 3.54 9.84
C THR A 28 8.61 3.73 9.46
N ALA A 29 7.87 4.56 10.19
CA ALA A 29 6.49 4.87 9.88
C ALA A 29 6.38 5.70 8.59
N VAL A 30 7.29 6.66 8.40
CA VAL A 30 7.40 7.45 7.17
C VAL A 30 7.70 6.53 5.98
N ALA A 31 8.73 5.68 6.07
CA ALA A 31 9.09 4.76 4.99
C ALA A 31 7.93 3.81 4.63
N TRP A 32 7.21 3.29 5.64
CA TRP A 32 6.06 2.42 5.42
C TRP A 32 4.92 3.13 4.70
N GLN A 33 4.53 4.31 5.19
CA GLN A 33 3.36 5.04 4.68
C GLN A 33 3.61 5.66 3.30
N ASP A 34 4.78 6.26 3.12
CA ASP A 34 5.03 7.14 1.98
C ASP A 34 5.68 6.41 0.80
N ILE A 35 6.31 5.26 1.05
CA ILE A 35 7.05 4.51 0.01
C ILE A 35 6.50 3.11 -0.15
N ILE A 36 6.53 2.30 0.91
CA ILE A 36 6.23 0.87 0.79
C ILE A 36 4.77 0.64 0.42
N LYS A 37 3.83 1.35 1.05
CA LYS A 37 2.40 1.22 0.75
C LYS A 37 2.06 1.60 -0.70
N PRO A 38 2.40 2.80 -1.23
CA PRO A 38 2.08 3.15 -2.61
C PRO A 38 2.69 2.19 -3.62
N VAL A 39 3.96 1.79 -3.44
CA VAL A 39 4.62 0.82 -4.33
C VAL A 39 3.95 -0.55 -4.24
N GLY A 40 3.60 -0.99 -3.03
CA GLY A 40 2.88 -2.25 -2.82
C GLY A 40 1.52 -2.27 -3.51
N TYR A 41 0.75 -1.17 -3.44
CA TYR A 41 -0.52 -1.06 -4.17
C TYR A 41 -0.32 -1.09 -5.68
N ALA A 42 0.69 -0.39 -6.21
CA ALA A 42 1.00 -0.41 -7.64
C ALA A 42 1.39 -1.83 -8.10
N ALA A 43 2.24 -2.53 -7.34
CA ALA A 43 2.62 -3.91 -7.62
C ALA A 43 1.41 -4.86 -7.59
N ALA A 44 0.54 -4.72 -6.59
CA ALA A 44 -0.67 -5.52 -6.48
C ALA A 44 -1.62 -5.29 -7.66
N ALA A 45 -1.82 -4.02 -8.07
CA ALA A 45 -2.64 -3.68 -9.22
C ALA A 45 -2.08 -4.29 -10.52
N LEU A 46 -0.76 -4.18 -10.74
CA LEU A 46 -0.11 -4.80 -11.89
C LEU A 46 -0.27 -6.31 -11.91
N ALA A 47 -0.15 -6.97 -10.75
CA ALA A 47 -0.36 -8.41 -10.64
C ALA A 47 -1.79 -8.80 -11.03
N VAL A 48 -2.80 -8.09 -10.52
CA VAL A 48 -4.20 -8.34 -10.87
C VAL A 48 -4.44 -8.18 -12.36
N VAL A 49 -3.91 -7.11 -12.98
CA VAL A 49 -4.03 -6.89 -14.43
C VAL A 49 -3.35 -8.01 -15.21
N GLY A 50 -2.12 -8.38 -14.83
CA GLY A 50 -1.37 -9.45 -15.50
C GLY A 50 -2.09 -10.79 -15.44
N LEU A 51 -2.61 -11.17 -14.27
CA LEU A 51 -3.41 -12.39 -14.10
C LEU A 51 -4.72 -12.33 -14.89
N GLY A 52 -5.41 -11.18 -14.89
CA GLY A 52 -6.63 -10.98 -15.66
C GLY A 52 -6.41 -11.16 -17.17
N LEU A 53 -5.35 -10.56 -17.70
CA LEU A 53 -4.97 -10.72 -19.12
C LEU A 53 -4.57 -12.17 -19.43
N ASN A 54 -3.77 -12.79 -18.58
CA ASN A 54 -3.39 -14.19 -18.73
C ASN A 54 -4.62 -15.11 -18.82
N TYR A 55 -5.60 -14.90 -17.93
CA TYR A 55 -6.85 -15.65 -17.92
C TYR A 55 -7.64 -15.50 -19.22
N ILE A 56 -7.81 -14.27 -19.72
CA ILE A 56 -8.54 -14.00 -20.97
C ILE A 56 -7.87 -14.70 -22.15
N VAL A 57 -6.55 -14.60 -22.28
CA VAL A 57 -5.79 -15.24 -23.36
C VAL A 57 -5.87 -16.77 -23.26
N ALA A 58 -5.67 -17.32 -22.06
CA ALA A 58 -5.77 -18.76 -21.84
C ALA A 58 -7.17 -19.29 -22.22
N ARG A 59 -8.23 -18.59 -21.83
CA ARG A 59 -9.60 -18.93 -22.19
C ARG A 59 -9.84 -18.89 -23.70
N ALA A 60 -9.34 -17.86 -24.38
CA ALA A 60 -9.46 -17.75 -25.84
C ALA A 60 -8.75 -18.90 -26.56
N ASN A 61 -7.59 -19.33 -26.08
CA ASN A 61 -6.84 -20.44 -26.67
C ASN A 61 -7.58 -21.78 -26.49
N VAL A 62 -8.09 -22.07 -25.29
CA VAL A 62 -8.88 -23.28 -25.03
C VAL A 62 -10.11 -23.36 -25.93
N ASN A 63 -10.82 -22.24 -26.12
CA ASN A 63 -11.98 -22.21 -27.01
C ASN A 63 -11.58 -22.49 -28.47
N LYS A 64 -10.49 -21.89 -28.96
CA LYS A 64 -9.97 -22.14 -30.31
C LYS A 64 -9.57 -23.61 -30.50
N GLU A 65 -8.92 -24.23 -29.52
CA GLU A 65 -8.56 -25.64 -29.56
C GLU A 65 -9.80 -26.55 -29.60
N ALA A 66 -10.85 -26.21 -28.84
CA ALA A 66 -12.11 -26.94 -28.85
C ALA A 66 -12.81 -26.84 -30.23
N GLU A 67 -12.86 -25.64 -30.82
CA GLU A 67 -13.41 -25.43 -32.17
C GLU A 67 -12.64 -26.20 -33.25
N GLN A 68 -11.30 -26.26 -33.15
CA GLN A 68 -10.47 -26.99 -34.10
C GLN A 68 -10.63 -28.52 -33.98
N LYS A 69 -10.83 -29.04 -32.76
CA LYS A 69 -11.09 -30.47 -32.53
C LYS A 69 -12.48 -30.89 -33.01
N GLY A 70 -13.48 -30.02 -32.92
CA GLY A 70 -14.84 -30.31 -33.40
C GLY A 70 -15.02 -30.20 -34.92
N LYS A 71 -14.06 -29.61 -35.64
CA LYS A 71 -14.04 -29.53 -37.11
C LYS A 71 -13.27 -30.67 -37.80
N LYS A 72 -12.55 -31.51 -37.04
CA LYS A 72 -11.90 -32.72 -37.52
C LYS A 72 -12.79 -33.93 -37.30
#